data_AF-A0A0Q4KAV9-F1
#
_entry.id   AF-A0A0Q4KAV9-F1
#
_cell.length_a   1.000
_cell.length_b   1.000
_cell.length_c   1.000
_cell.angle_alpha   90.00
_cell.angle_beta   90.00
_cell.angle_gamma   90.00
#
_symmetry.space_group_name_H-M   'P 1'
#
loop_
_entity.id
_entity.type
_entity.pdbx_description
1 polymer ?
#
loop_
_entity_poly.entity_id
_entity_poly.type
_entity_poly.pdbx_seq_one_letter_code
_entity_poly.pdbx_strand_id
1 'polypeptide(L)'
;MARIHAIGSALVLGGAVLLPSVAADAHGIWFAQRAKQLAIIYGVGADDLEAVKRQPMLESIQAWDAALRPVAARLRTDGPVVVVDIDAKPALVSAVLPNGTWTKLPDGEFVKKGKDEVPGAKFAETTIKYAVTLQGAGVPRVPLIPAQLLQIVPVGAIPAKLGQPLTYRITFRGKPVAGAEVVNDMVNDPDATPRVTRTDGLVTLPVRNQGLNVIRAVLTRPSDRPAQFDRYEHTATLAFTLPHAPEE
;
A
#
# COMPACT_ATOMS: atom_id res chain seq x y z
N MET A 1 13.55 56.24 48.84
CA MET A 1 12.40 55.78 48.03
C MET A 1 12.92 55.34 46.67
N ALA A 2 13.14 54.04 46.47
CA ALA A 2 13.59 53.48 45.20
C ALA A 2 12.60 52.39 44.78
N ARG A 3 11.91 52.60 43.66
CA ARG A 3 10.90 51.70 43.09
C ARG A 3 11.59 50.59 42.29
N ILE A 4 11.55 49.38 42.82
CA ILE A 4 11.87 48.14 42.08
C ILE A 4 10.73 47.92 41.08
N HIS A 5 11.03 48.02 39.78
CA HIS A 5 10.12 47.58 38.72
C HIS A 5 10.43 46.12 38.42
N ALA A 6 9.48 45.24 38.74
CA ALA A 6 9.51 43.84 38.34
C ALA A 6 9.25 43.76 36.83
N ILE A 7 10.23 43.24 36.08
CA ILE A 7 10.06 42.90 34.67
C ILE A 7 9.38 41.52 34.64
N GLY A 8 8.10 41.51 34.27
CA GLY A 8 7.35 40.28 34.03
C GLY A 8 7.80 39.65 32.72
N SER A 9 8.46 38.50 32.80
CA SER A 9 8.75 37.65 31.63
C SER A 9 7.45 37.00 31.16
N ALA A 10 6.89 37.49 30.05
CA ALA A 10 5.81 36.82 29.35
C ALA A 10 6.35 35.59 28.62
N LEU A 11 6.11 34.41 29.17
CA LEU A 11 6.41 33.13 28.54
C LEU A 11 5.36 32.88 27.44
N VAL A 12 5.69 33.19 26.18
CA VAL A 12 4.89 32.80 25.03
C VAL A 12 5.11 31.30 24.80
N LEU A 13 4.22 30.45 25.34
CA LEU A 13 4.11 29.07 24.87
C LEU A 13 3.59 29.10 23.43
N GLY A 14 4.52 29.00 22.47
CA GLY A 14 4.19 28.70 21.09
C GLY A 14 3.58 27.30 21.01
N GLY A 15 2.25 27.24 21.00
CA GLY A 15 1.51 26.00 20.76
C GLY A 15 1.88 25.46 19.40
N ALA A 16 2.55 24.30 19.37
CA ALA A 16 2.70 23.52 18.15
C ALA A 16 1.30 23.10 17.72
N VAL A 17 0.81 23.72 16.64
CA VAL A 17 -0.40 23.26 15.95
C VAL A 17 -0.06 21.88 15.37
N LEU A 18 -0.43 20.84 16.11
CA LEU A 18 -0.56 19.49 15.57
C LEU A 18 -1.67 19.58 14.52
N LEU A 19 -1.29 19.77 13.26
CA LEU A 19 -2.21 19.57 12.15
C LEU A 19 -2.66 18.11 12.23
N PRO A 20 -3.96 17.84 12.41
CA PRO A 20 -4.45 16.47 12.34
C PRO A 20 -4.10 15.94 10.95
N SER A 21 -3.39 14.81 10.91
CA SER A 21 -3.15 14.03 9.70
C SER A 21 -4.51 13.66 9.12
N VAL A 22 -5.00 14.46 8.20
CA VAL A 22 -6.20 14.17 7.43
C VAL A 22 -5.94 12.83 6.76
N ALA A 23 -6.75 11.81 7.08
CA ALA A 23 -6.73 10.54 6.38
C ALA A 23 -6.87 10.81 4.88
N ALA A 24 -5.72 10.85 4.18
CA ALA A 24 -5.67 10.71 2.75
C ALA A 24 -6.09 9.27 2.49
N ASP A 25 -7.10 9.10 1.66
CA ASP A 25 -7.91 7.90 1.60
C ASP A 25 -7.05 6.67 1.26
N ALA A 26 -6.65 5.93 2.30
CA ALA A 26 -5.50 5.04 2.34
C ALA A 26 -5.73 3.67 1.67
N HIS A 27 -6.71 3.62 0.75
CA HIS A 27 -7.14 2.43 0.05
C HIS A 27 -5.97 1.80 -0.71
N GLY A 28 -5.85 0.50 -0.58
CA GLY A 28 -4.93 -0.35 -1.32
C GLY A 28 -5.63 -1.27 -2.28
N ILE A 29 -4.80 -2.09 -2.93
CA ILE A 29 -5.24 -3.43 -3.36
C ILE A 29 -4.34 -4.45 -2.69
N TRP A 30 -4.87 -5.61 -2.31
CA TRP A 30 -4.07 -6.75 -1.86
C TRP A 30 -4.77 -8.05 -2.25
N PHE A 31 -4.03 -9.15 -2.19
CA PHE A 31 -4.63 -10.46 -2.39
C PHE A 31 -4.90 -11.14 -1.06
N ALA A 32 -6.04 -11.81 -0.95
CA ALA A 32 -6.34 -12.72 0.14
C ALA A 32 -7.21 -13.88 -0.35
N GLN A 33 -7.30 -14.92 0.47
CA GLN A 33 -8.21 -16.02 0.20
C GLN A 33 -9.66 -15.62 0.51
N ARG A 34 -10.59 -15.98 -0.38
CA ARG A 34 -12.04 -15.91 -0.21
C ARG A 34 -12.62 -17.25 -0.66
N ALA A 35 -13.11 -18.04 0.28
CA ALA A 35 -13.63 -19.39 0.01
C ALA A 35 -12.68 -20.27 -0.83
N LYS A 36 -11.39 -20.31 -0.46
CA LYS A 36 -10.30 -21.02 -1.18
C LYS A 36 -9.98 -20.50 -2.58
N GLN A 37 -10.55 -19.37 -2.98
CA GLN A 37 -10.18 -18.65 -4.21
C GLN A 37 -9.23 -17.50 -3.84
N LEU A 38 -8.22 -17.26 -4.67
CA LEU A 38 -7.40 -16.07 -4.55
C LEU A 38 -8.21 -14.88 -5.06
N ALA A 39 -8.55 -13.94 -4.18
CA ALA A 39 -9.27 -12.73 -4.52
C ALA A 39 -8.35 -11.51 -4.50
N ILE A 40 -8.66 -10.52 -5.32
CA ILE A 40 -8.11 -9.17 -5.19
C ILE A 40 -9.11 -8.31 -4.43
N ILE A 41 -8.65 -7.69 -3.36
CA ILE A 41 -9.43 -6.81 -2.51
C ILE A 41 -9.04 -5.38 -2.84
N TYR A 42 -10.03 -4.48 -2.84
CA TYR A 42 -9.83 -3.04 -2.89
C TYR A 42 -10.39 -2.45 -1.60
N GLY A 43 -9.57 -1.78 -0.80
CA GLY A 43 -10.02 -1.30 0.51
C GLY A 43 -8.88 -0.92 1.45
N VAL A 44 -9.17 -0.83 2.74
CA VAL A 44 -8.21 -0.51 3.80
C VAL A 44 -8.74 -1.05 5.12
N GLY A 45 -7.88 -1.52 6.02
CA GLY A 45 -8.36 -2.09 7.28
C GLY A 45 -9.28 -3.30 7.03
N ALA A 46 -10.45 -3.28 7.68
CA ALA A 46 -11.50 -4.26 7.47
C ALA A 46 -12.40 -3.96 6.25
N ASP A 47 -12.23 -2.82 5.58
CA ASP A 47 -13.06 -2.44 4.45
C ASP A 47 -12.69 -3.28 3.21
N ASP A 48 -13.69 -3.96 2.67
CA ASP A 48 -13.66 -4.70 1.41
C ASP A 48 -14.66 -4.04 0.47
N LEU A 49 -14.19 -3.01 -0.24
CA LEU A 49 -15.01 -2.13 -1.05
C LEU A 49 -15.30 -2.73 -2.43
N GLU A 50 -15.96 -1.96 -3.31
CA GLU A 50 -16.49 -2.42 -4.59
C GLU A 50 -15.40 -2.77 -5.64
N ALA A 51 -14.66 -3.87 -5.42
CA ALA A 51 -13.59 -4.36 -6.28
C ALA A 51 -14.07 -4.63 -7.73
N VAL A 52 -15.31 -5.09 -7.90
CA VAL A 52 -15.93 -5.33 -9.22
C VAL A 52 -15.98 -4.04 -10.05
N LYS A 53 -16.33 -2.89 -9.44
CA LYS A 53 -16.32 -1.60 -10.16
C LYS A 53 -14.92 -1.16 -10.59
N ARG A 54 -13.86 -1.67 -9.93
CA ARG A 54 -12.46 -1.35 -10.21
C ARG A 54 -11.83 -2.38 -11.17
N GLN A 55 -12.46 -3.53 -11.37
CA GLN A 55 -11.94 -4.60 -12.21
C GLN A 55 -11.54 -4.17 -13.63
N PRO A 56 -12.31 -3.33 -14.37
CA PRO A 56 -11.91 -2.89 -15.71
C PRO A 56 -10.64 -2.03 -15.74
N MET A 57 -10.21 -1.51 -14.60
CA MET A 57 -9.01 -0.67 -14.46
C MET A 57 -7.76 -1.45 -14.05
N LEU A 58 -7.87 -2.76 -13.80
CA LEU A 58 -6.71 -3.61 -13.52
C LEU A 58 -5.96 -3.89 -14.82
N GLU A 59 -4.86 -3.14 -15.04
CA GLU A 59 -4.11 -3.18 -16.31
C GLU A 59 -3.13 -4.35 -16.41
N SER A 60 -2.74 -4.96 -15.28
CA SER A 60 -1.80 -6.06 -15.26
C SER A 60 -2.15 -7.04 -14.16
N ILE A 61 -2.30 -8.32 -14.52
CA ILE A 61 -2.39 -9.45 -13.60
C ILE A 61 -1.40 -10.50 -14.11
N GLN A 62 -0.37 -10.76 -13.31
CA GLN A 62 0.72 -11.64 -13.70
C GLN A 62 0.94 -12.67 -12.60
N ALA A 63 1.13 -13.92 -12.98
CA ALA A 63 1.47 -15.00 -12.07
C ALA A 63 2.74 -15.72 -12.53
N TRP A 64 3.48 -16.27 -11.57
CA TRP A 64 4.66 -17.08 -11.83
C TRP A 64 4.67 -18.30 -10.93
N ASP A 65 5.22 -19.40 -11.44
CA ASP A 65 5.47 -20.61 -10.66
C ASP A 65 6.73 -20.47 -9.77
N ALA A 66 7.08 -21.52 -9.03
CA ALA A 66 8.23 -21.53 -8.13
C ALA A 66 9.59 -21.36 -8.86
N ALA A 67 9.64 -21.67 -10.16
CA ALA A 67 10.80 -21.45 -11.01
C ALA A 67 10.80 -20.07 -11.68
N LEU A 68 9.88 -19.18 -11.27
CA LEU A 68 9.65 -17.85 -11.84
C LEU A 68 9.29 -17.88 -13.34
N ARG A 69 8.70 -18.97 -13.81
CA ARG A 69 8.15 -19.05 -15.16
C ARG A 69 6.73 -18.46 -15.15
N PRO A 70 6.36 -17.64 -16.15
CA PRO A 70 5.01 -17.09 -16.23
C PRO A 70 3.94 -18.20 -16.25
N VAL A 71 2.85 -17.95 -15.53
CA VAL A 71 1.63 -18.77 -15.52
C VAL A 71 0.47 -17.87 -15.94
N ALA A 72 -0.42 -18.40 -16.78
CA ALA A 72 -1.60 -17.67 -17.20
C ALA A 72 -2.51 -17.41 -15.99
N ALA A 73 -2.92 -16.14 -15.84
CA ALA A 73 -3.81 -15.68 -14.80
C ALA A 73 -4.84 -14.73 -15.44
N ARG A 74 -6.08 -14.82 -14.98
CA ARG A 74 -7.20 -14.01 -15.48
C ARG A 74 -8.10 -13.60 -14.32
N LEU A 75 -8.69 -12.42 -14.43
CA LEU A 75 -9.68 -11.95 -13.46
C LEU A 75 -11.04 -12.48 -13.83
N ARG A 76 -11.80 -12.90 -12.84
CA ARG A 76 -13.20 -13.26 -12.96
C ARG A 76 -14.00 -12.59 -11.86
N THR A 77 -15.16 -12.07 -12.21
CA THR A 77 -16.15 -11.59 -11.24
C THR A 77 -16.88 -12.80 -10.66
N ASP A 78 -16.96 -12.88 -9.34
CA ASP A 78 -17.71 -13.92 -8.62
C ASP A 78 -18.56 -13.25 -7.53
N GLY A 79 -19.82 -12.92 -7.87
CA GLY A 79 -20.66 -12.09 -7.00
C GLY A 79 -20.01 -10.72 -6.72
N PRO A 80 -19.85 -10.30 -5.45
CA PRO A 80 -19.25 -9.02 -5.09
C PRO A 80 -17.72 -9.02 -5.11
N VAL A 81 -17.07 -10.17 -5.36
CA VAL A 81 -15.61 -10.29 -5.33
C VAL A 81 -15.02 -10.41 -6.74
N VAL A 82 -13.75 -10.04 -6.87
CA VAL A 82 -12.94 -10.29 -8.05
C VAL A 82 -11.91 -11.36 -7.68
N VAL A 83 -11.96 -12.49 -8.35
CA VAL A 83 -11.05 -13.63 -8.13
C VAL A 83 -10.05 -13.75 -9.27
N VAL A 84 -8.93 -14.38 -8.98
CA VAL A 84 -7.86 -14.68 -9.94
C VAL A 84 -7.93 -16.17 -10.26
N ASP A 85 -8.36 -16.50 -11.47
CA ASP A 85 -8.23 -17.85 -11.99
C ASP A 85 -6.81 -18.05 -12.51
N ILE A 86 -6.14 -19.12 -12.09
CA ILE A 86 -4.75 -19.41 -12.42
C ILE A 86 -4.65 -20.85 -12.87
N ASP A 87 -4.05 -21.08 -14.04
CA ASP A 87 -4.05 -22.40 -14.70
C ASP A 87 -3.11 -23.43 -14.03
N ALA A 88 -2.21 -22.96 -13.18
CA ALA A 88 -1.32 -23.80 -12.37
C ALA A 88 -1.08 -23.15 -11.00
N LYS A 89 -0.60 -23.92 -10.02
CA LYS A 89 -0.29 -23.41 -8.68
C LYS A 89 0.79 -22.30 -8.78
N PRO A 90 0.45 -21.02 -8.49
CA PRO A 90 1.43 -19.95 -8.52
C PRO A 90 2.32 -20.00 -7.26
N ALA A 91 3.50 -19.41 -7.35
CA ALA A 91 4.31 -19.04 -6.21
C ALA A 91 4.26 -17.51 -5.97
N LEU A 92 3.98 -16.74 -7.02
CA LEU A 92 3.90 -15.28 -7.00
C LEU A 92 2.72 -14.84 -7.86
N VAL A 93 1.91 -13.89 -7.39
CA VAL A 93 0.89 -13.21 -8.20
C VAL A 93 1.00 -11.71 -7.97
N SER A 94 0.79 -10.92 -9.02
CA SER A 94 0.86 -9.46 -8.93
C SER A 94 -0.27 -8.78 -9.69
N ALA A 95 -0.63 -7.58 -9.23
CA ALA A 95 -1.63 -6.72 -9.85
C ALA A 95 -1.19 -5.27 -9.92
N VAL A 96 -1.69 -4.54 -10.91
CA VAL A 96 -1.56 -3.08 -11.03
C VAL A 96 -2.92 -2.46 -11.31
N LEU A 97 -3.30 -1.48 -10.50
CA LEU A 97 -4.53 -0.69 -10.63
C LEU A 97 -4.18 0.80 -10.70
N PRO A 98 -4.14 1.40 -11.90
CA PRO A 98 -4.15 2.85 -12.05
C PRO A 98 -5.53 3.38 -11.64
N ASN A 99 -5.64 3.78 -10.38
CA ASN A 99 -6.92 4.10 -9.76
C ASN A 99 -7.46 5.49 -10.17
N GLY A 100 -6.67 6.26 -10.91
CA GLY A 100 -7.08 7.51 -11.55
C GLY A 100 -6.79 8.76 -10.71
N THR A 101 -7.24 9.90 -11.22
CA THR A 101 -7.12 11.21 -10.57
C THR A 101 -8.34 11.50 -9.71
N TRP A 102 -8.10 11.90 -8.46
CA TRP A 102 -9.10 12.17 -7.45
C TRP A 102 -8.89 13.56 -6.88
N THR A 103 -9.95 14.36 -6.85
CA THR A 103 -9.95 15.71 -6.29
C THR A 103 -10.76 15.73 -5.00
N LYS A 104 -10.15 16.25 -3.93
CA LYS A 104 -10.77 16.51 -2.64
C LYS A 104 -11.51 17.83 -2.65
N LEU A 105 -12.80 17.77 -2.36
CA LEU A 105 -13.70 18.91 -2.22
C LEU A 105 -13.58 19.58 -0.83
N PRO A 106 -14.14 20.80 -0.66
CA PRO A 106 -14.11 21.49 0.63
C PRO A 106 -14.75 20.74 1.79
N ASP A 107 -15.79 19.96 1.52
CA ASP A 107 -16.49 19.08 2.47
C ASP A 107 -15.71 17.80 2.82
N GLY A 108 -14.64 17.50 2.08
CA GLY A 108 -13.78 16.35 2.28
C GLY A 108 -14.05 15.16 1.35
N GLU A 109 -15.12 15.21 0.55
CA GLU A 109 -15.42 14.16 -0.43
C GLU A 109 -14.40 14.15 -1.58
N PHE A 110 -14.24 12.97 -2.20
CA PHE A 110 -13.39 12.80 -3.37
C PHE A 110 -14.22 12.52 -4.62
N VAL A 111 -13.93 13.27 -5.69
CA VAL A 111 -14.50 13.05 -7.01
C VAL A 111 -13.40 12.64 -7.99
N LYS A 112 -13.71 11.70 -8.90
CA LYS A 112 -12.74 11.15 -9.87
C LYS A 112 -12.54 12.09 -11.07
N LYS A 113 -11.98 13.27 -10.82
CA LYS A 113 -11.70 14.33 -11.80
C LYS A 113 -10.41 15.07 -11.45
N GLY A 114 -9.84 15.78 -12.42
CA GLY A 114 -8.77 16.74 -12.16
C GLY A 114 -9.27 18.01 -11.47
N LYS A 115 -8.39 18.73 -10.77
CA LYS A 115 -8.76 19.97 -10.08
C LYS A 115 -9.06 21.12 -11.05
N ASP A 116 -8.63 21.02 -12.29
CA ASP A 116 -9.00 21.91 -13.40
C ASP A 116 -10.49 21.82 -13.77
N GLU A 117 -11.15 20.72 -13.43
CA GLU A 117 -12.58 20.48 -13.69
C GLU A 117 -13.46 20.68 -12.45
N VAL A 118 -12.86 20.98 -11.29
CA VAL A 118 -13.53 21.00 -9.99
C VAL A 118 -13.31 22.34 -9.30
N PRO A 119 -14.22 23.31 -9.47
CA PRO A 119 -14.14 24.60 -8.80
C PRO A 119 -14.05 24.45 -7.28
N GLY A 120 -13.11 25.16 -6.65
CA GLY A 120 -12.91 25.10 -5.19
C GLY A 120 -12.18 23.84 -4.70
N ALA A 121 -11.56 23.07 -5.60
CA ALA A 121 -10.70 21.95 -5.24
C ALA A 121 -9.66 22.34 -4.18
N LYS A 122 -9.59 21.57 -3.09
CA LYS A 122 -8.55 21.76 -2.05
C LYS A 122 -7.24 21.10 -2.45
N PHE A 123 -7.33 19.96 -3.12
CA PHE A 123 -6.21 19.09 -3.40
C PHE A 123 -6.62 18.04 -4.44
N ALA A 124 -5.72 17.63 -5.32
CA ALA A 124 -5.94 16.52 -6.24
C ALA A 124 -4.71 15.63 -6.37
N GLU A 125 -4.93 14.32 -6.53
CA GLU A 125 -3.85 13.36 -6.74
C GLU A 125 -4.22 12.26 -7.73
N THR A 126 -3.20 11.76 -8.43
CA THR A 126 -3.33 10.56 -9.24
C THR A 126 -2.80 9.37 -8.47
N THR A 127 -3.65 8.37 -8.26
CA THR A 127 -3.33 7.20 -7.43
C THR A 127 -3.04 5.97 -8.28
N ILE A 128 -1.95 5.26 -8.01
CA ILE A 128 -1.65 3.95 -8.62
C ILE A 128 -1.38 2.95 -7.51
N LYS A 129 -2.05 1.80 -7.59
CA LYS A 129 -2.01 0.76 -6.57
C LYS A 129 -1.39 -0.50 -7.16
N TYR A 130 -0.50 -1.12 -6.40
CA TYR A 130 0.26 -2.31 -6.78
C TYR A 130 0.06 -3.38 -5.71
N ALA A 131 -0.15 -4.63 -6.11
CA ALA A 131 -0.21 -5.74 -5.19
C ALA A 131 0.75 -6.84 -5.62
N VAL A 132 1.41 -7.46 -4.65
CA VAL A 132 2.13 -8.71 -4.81
C VAL A 132 1.66 -9.67 -3.73
N THR A 133 1.44 -10.93 -4.07
CA THR A 133 1.27 -11.99 -3.08
C THR A 133 2.21 -13.15 -3.33
N LEU A 134 2.76 -13.67 -2.24
CA LEU A 134 3.55 -14.89 -2.21
C LEU A 134 2.66 -16.06 -1.80
N GLN A 135 2.69 -17.12 -2.60
CA GLN A 135 1.86 -18.30 -2.44
C GLN A 135 2.76 -19.48 -2.04
N GLY A 136 2.57 -19.97 -0.82
CA GLY A 136 3.39 -21.05 -0.24
C GLY A 136 4.86 -20.66 0.00
N ALA A 137 5.70 -21.67 0.28
CA ALA A 137 7.12 -21.49 0.60
C ALA A 137 8.04 -21.40 -0.65
N GLY A 138 7.46 -21.20 -1.84
CA GLY A 138 8.11 -21.59 -3.10
C GLY A 138 8.90 -20.53 -3.86
N VAL A 139 8.93 -19.27 -3.42
CA VAL A 139 9.66 -18.21 -4.15
C VAL A 139 11.05 -18.02 -3.52
N PRO A 140 12.15 -18.47 -4.15
CA PRO A 140 13.50 -18.32 -3.58
C PRO A 140 13.93 -16.85 -3.49
N ARG A 141 13.45 -16.01 -4.42
CA ARG A 141 13.64 -14.56 -4.43
C ARG A 141 12.51 -13.91 -5.22
N VAL A 142 11.89 -12.89 -4.65
CA VAL A 142 10.89 -12.08 -5.37
C VAL A 142 11.60 -11.21 -6.40
N PRO A 143 11.30 -11.36 -7.71
CA PRO A 143 11.90 -10.53 -8.76
C PRO A 143 11.34 -9.10 -8.73
N LEU A 144 12.04 -8.16 -9.35
CA LEU A 144 11.44 -6.88 -9.71
C LEU A 144 10.45 -7.10 -10.86
N ILE A 145 9.24 -6.58 -10.72
CA ILE A 145 8.17 -6.72 -11.69
C ILE A 145 8.14 -5.44 -12.53
N PRO A 146 8.48 -5.48 -13.84
CA PRO A 146 8.59 -4.27 -14.66
C PRO A 146 7.32 -3.42 -14.71
N ALA A 147 6.14 -4.05 -14.56
CA ALA A 147 4.85 -3.36 -14.52
C ALA A 147 4.62 -2.55 -13.23
N GLN A 148 5.39 -2.79 -12.15
CA GLN A 148 5.24 -2.08 -10.89
C GLN A 148 6.29 -1.00 -10.74
N LEU A 149 5.87 0.26 -10.69
CA LEU A 149 6.78 1.35 -10.39
C LEU A 149 7.21 1.30 -8.93
N LEU A 150 6.28 1.11 -7.98
CA LEU A 150 6.57 0.92 -6.57
C LEU A 150 6.40 -0.57 -6.22
N GLN A 151 7.40 -1.17 -5.59
CA GLN A 151 7.33 -2.58 -5.18
C GLN A 151 8.00 -2.79 -3.82
N ILE A 152 7.39 -3.66 -3.00
CA ILE A 152 7.95 -4.18 -1.75
C ILE A 152 8.58 -5.55 -2.03
N VAL A 153 9.86 -5.70 -1.72
CA VAL A 153 10.62 -6.94 -1.96
C VAL A 153 11.17 -7.46 -0.62
N PRO A 154 10.82 -8.66 -0.15
CA PRO A 154 11.45 -9.23 1.04
C PRO A 154 12.94 -9.49 0.76
N VAL A 155 13.79 -9.18 1.75
CA VAL A 155 15.22 -9.46 1.72
C VAL A 155 15.46 -10.79 2.41
N GLY A 156 15.60 -11.85 1.61
CA GLY A 156 15.76 -13.22 2.09
C GLY A 156 14.44 -13.98 2.20
N ALA A 157 14.47 -15.10 2.92
CA ALA A 157 13.30 -15.96 3.10
C ALA A 157 12.29 -15.35 4.07
N ILE A 158 11.00 -15.61 3.83
CA ILE A 158 9.93 -15.27 4.76
C ILE A 158 10.10 -16.11 6.04
N PRO A 159 10.17 -15.50 7.24
CA PRO A 159 10.28 -16.23 8.49
C PRO A 159 9.04 -17.09 8.76
N ALA A 160 9.20 -18.20 9.46
CA ALA A 160 8.12 -19.17 9.69
C ALA A 160 7.20 -18.79 10.87
N LYS A 161 7.64 -17.88 11.74
CA LYS A 161 6.96 -17.54 13.00
C LYS A 161 6.69 -16.04 13.11
N LEU A 162 5.52 -15.72 13.67
CA LEU A 162 5.19 -14.38 14.15
C LEU A 162 6.31 -13.81 15.05
N GLY A 163 6.52 -12.50 14.95
CA GLY A 163 7.49 -11.74 15.74
C GLY A 163 8.92 -11.76 15.21
N GLN A 164 9.28 -12.71 14.34
CA GLN A 164 10.62 -12.76 13.74
C GLN A 164 10.87 -11.54 12.84
N PRO A 165 12.09 -10.99 12.81
CA PRO A 165 12.39 -9.84 11.96
C PRO A 165 12.38 -10.23 10.49
N LEU A 166 11.76 -9.39 9.66
CA LEU A 166 11.83 -9.47 8.21
C LEU A 166 12.19 -8.10 7.65
N THR A 167 13.26 -8.06 6.87
CA THR A 167 13.68 -6.87 6.15
C THR A 167 13.01 -6.83 4.78
N TYR A 168 12.47 -5.67 4.43
CA TYR A 168 11.93 -5.37 3.11
C TYR A 168 12.77 -4.29 2.45
N ARG A 169 12.93 -4.43 1.13
CA ARG A 169 13.46 -3.40 0.25
C ARG A 169 12.30 -2.80 -0.54
N ILE A 170 12.05 -1.53 -0.34
CA ILE A 170 11.12 -0.75 -1.14
C ILE A 170 11.88 -0.19 -2.34
N THR A 171 11.32 -0.40 -3.52
CA THR A 171 11.91 0.08 -4.77
C THR A 171 10.93 0.96 -5.52
N PHE A 172 11.46 2.01 -6.15
CA PHE A 172 10.74 2.82 -7.13
C PHE A 172 11.49 2.77 -8.47
N ARG A 173 10.78 2.39 -9.55
CA ARG A 173 11.35 2.13 -10.88
C ARG A 173 12.53 1.15 -10.83
N GLY A 174 12.36 0.09 -10.05
CA GLY A 174 13.35 -0.98 -9.87
C GLY A 174 14.60 -0.61 -9.05
N LYS A 175 14.67 0.60 -8.48
CA LYS A 175 15.80 1.05 -7.65
C LYS A 175 15.36 1.28 -6.22
N PRO A 176 16.20 1.05 -5.20
CA PRO A 176 15.85 1.38 -3.82
C PRO A 176 15.42 2.84 -3.66
N VAL A 177 14.43 3.11 -2.81
CA VAL A 177 13.83 4.44 -2.71
C VAL A 177 13.73 4.92 -1.27
N ALA A 178 14.14 6.17 -1.04
CA ALA A 178 13.92 6.88 0.23
C ALA A 178 12.54 7.53 0.27
N GLY A 179 12.04 7.75 1.49
CA GLY A 179 10.78 8.46 1.73
C GLY A 179 9.53 7.63 1.46
N ALA A 180 9.65 6.31 1.33
CA ALA A 180 8.47 5.44 1.32
C ALA A 180 8.01 5.21 2.76
N GLU A 181 6.72 5.44 3.01
CA GLU A 181 6.07 5.21 4.30
C GLU A 181 5.53 3.78 4.35
N VAL A 182 6.06 2.97 5.26
CA VAL A 182 5.76 1.54 5.34
C VAL A 182 5.04 1.21 6.65
N VAL A 183 3.86 0.58 6.53
CA VAL A 183 3.14 -0.01 7.66
C VAL A 183 3.12 -1.53 7.53
N ASN A 184 3.17 -2.20 8.68
CA ASN A 184 3.37 -3.64 8.75
C ASN A 184 2.10 -4.45 8.49
N ASP A 185 0.93 -3.86 8.76
CA ASP A 185 -0.36 -4.52 8.62
C ASP A 185 -1.44 -3.53 8.18
N MET A 186 -1.68 -3.46 6.88
CA MET A 186 -2.73 -2.62 6.29
C MET A 186 -4.14 -3.08 6.69
N VAL A 187 -4.31 -4.33 7.12
CA VAL A 187 -5.63 -4.94 7.34
C VAL A 187 -6.08 -4.78 8.79
N ASN A 188 -5.20 -5.03 9.75
CA ASN A 188 -5.58 -4.97 11.18
C ASN A 188 -5.08 -3.71 11.88
N ASP A 189 -4.16 -2.95 11.26
CA ASP A 189 -3.57 -1.74 11.85
C ASP A 189 -3.27 -0.68 10.76
N PRO A 190 -4.29 -0.28 9.97
CA PRO A 190 -4.11 0.62 8.82
C PRO A 190 -3.57 2.01 9.20
N ASP A 191 -3.75 2.42 10.46
CA ASP A 191 -3.36 3.71 11.02
C ASP A 191 -2.04 3.66 11.80
N ALA A 192 -1.33 2.53 11.75
CA ALA A 192 -0.03 2.39 12.38
C ALA A 192 0.93 3.51 11.95
N THR A 193 1.70 4.04 12.90
CA THR A 193 2.76 5.01 12.58
C THR A 193 3.75 4.40 11.59
N PRO A 194 3.90 4.98 10.37
CA PRO A 194 4.72 4.38 9.34
C PRO A 194 6.21 4.47 9.68
N ARG A 195 6.97 3.47 9.22
CA ARG A 195 8.43 3.55 9.13
C ARG A 195 8.81 4.13 7.77
N VAL A 196 9.71 5.10 7.76
CA VAL A 196 10.14 5.77 6.51
C VAL A 196 11.48 5.19 6.05
N THR A 197 11.56 4.78 4.78
CA THR A 197 12.80 4.26 4.19
C THR A 197 13.84 5.35 3.99
N ARG A 198 15.12 4.98 4.15
CA ARG A 198 16.27 5.82 3.78
C ARG A 198 16.72 5.51 2.35
N THR A 199 17.86 6.05 1.94
CA THR A 199 18.42 5.93 0.58
C THR A 199 18.69 4.49 0.15
N ASP A 200 18.90 3.57 1.08
CA ASP A 200 19.03 2.14 0.82
C ASP A 200 17.69 1.43 0.54
N GLY A 201 16.57 2.13 0.71
CA GLY A 201 15.21 1.61 0.55
C GLY A 201 14.84 0.52 1.54
N LEU A 202 15.58 0.34 2.64
CA LEU A 202 15.35 -0.76 3.58
C LEU A 202 14.45 -0.35 4.73
N VAL A 203 13.65 -1.31 5.19
CA VAL A 203 12.92 -1.26 6.45
C VAL A 203 12.86 -2.68 7.04
N THR A 204 13.06 -2.81 8.34
CA THR A 204 12.90 -4.09 9.05
C THR A 204 11.68 -3.98 9.96
N LEU A 205 10.75 -4.92 9.84
CA LEU A 205 9.55 -5.02 10.67
C LEU A 205 9.44 -6.45 11.21
N PRO A 206 8.88 -6.67 12.40
CA PRO A 206 8.57 -8.02 12.86
C PRO A 206 7.43 -8.61 12.02
N VAL A 207 7.45 -9.90 11.71
CA VAL A 207 6.29 -10.56 11.09
C VAL A 207 5.09 -10.42 12.01
N ARG A 208 4.00 -9.82 11.52
CA ARG A 208 2.89 -9.38 12.40
C ARG A 208 1.95 -10.51 12.79
N ASN A 209 1.67 -11.43 11.87
CA ASN A 209 0.59 -12.40 12.00
C ASN A 209 1.06 -13.83 11.73
N GLN A 210 0.61 -14.79 12.55
CA GLN A 210 0.66 -16.23 12.23
C GLN A 210 -0.54 -16.58 11.35
N GLY A 211 -0.51 -16.08 10.13
CA GLY A 211 -1.65 -16.06 9.21
C GLY A 211 -1.39 -15.06 8.10
N LEU A 212 -2.44 -14.38 7.62
CA LEU A 212 -2.32 -13.36 6.58
C LEU A 212 -1.51 -12.14 7.09
N ASN A 213 -0.47 -11.78 6.35
CA ASN A 213 0.30 -10.55 6.53
C ASN A 213 0.12 -9.70 5.27
N VAL A 214 -0.19 -8.42 5.42
CA VAL A 214 -0.33 -7.46 4.30
C VAL A 214 0.43 -6.18 4.64
N ILE A 215 1.64 -6.08 4.10
CA ILE A 215 2.52 -4.92 4.29
C ILE A 215 2.15 -3.88 3.25
N ARG A 216 2.09 -2.60 3.63
CA ARG A 216 1.84 -1.48 2.72
C ARG A 216 3.02 -0.54 2.68
N ALA A 217 3.37 -0.07 1.49
CA ALA A 217 4.27 1.05 1.29
C ALA A 217 3.58 2.13 0.46
N VAL A 218 3.60 3.37 0.93
CA VAL A 218 3.10 4.55 0.22
C VAL A 218 4.27 5.45 -0.17
N LEU A 219 4.24 5.97 -1.40
CA LEU A 219 5.25 6.89 -1.92
C LEU A 219 4.58 8.00 -2.73
N THR A 220 4.74 9.24 -2.29
CA THR A 220 4.23 10.40 -3.01
C THR A 220 5.28 11.00 -3.94
N ARG A 221 4.87 11.51 -5.10
CA ARG A 221 5.75 12.15 -6.08
C ARG A 221 5.11 13.41 -6.65
N PRO A 222 5.89 14.46 -6.98
CA PRO A 222 5.33 15.65 -7.60
C PRO A 222 4.64 15.31 -8.92
N SER A 223 3.58 16.05 -9.22
CA SER A 223 2.88 15.95 -10.50
C SER A 223 3.73 16.52 -11.63
N ASP A 224 3.64 15.88 -12.80
CA ASP A 224 4.10 16.41 -14.08
C ASP A 224 2.99 17.21 -14.82
N ARG A 225 1.78 17.24 -14.26
CA ARG A 225 0.62 17.99 -14.76
C ARG A 225 -0.01 18.80 -13.61
N PRO A 226 0.72 19.79 -13.04
CA PRO A 226 0.30 20.50 -11.83
C PRO A 226 -1.01 21.28 -11.98
N ALA A 227 -1.46 21.55 -13.21
CA ALA A 227 -2.78 22.12 -13.49
C ALA A 227 -3.93 21.12 -13.19
N GLN A 228 -3.71 19.83 -13.44
CA GLN A 228 -4.72 18.77 -13.29
C GLN A 228 -4.72 18.11 -11.91
N PHE A 229 -3.53 17.94 -11.31
CA PHE A 229 -3.39 17.34 -9.99
C PHE A 229 -2.04 17.72 -9.35
N ASP A 230 -1.96 17.68 -8.02
CA ASP A 230 -0.83 18.15 -7.23
C ASP A 230 0.29 17.12 -7.12
N ARG A 231 -0.07 15.83 -7.00
CA ARG A 231 0.90 14.75 -6.81
C ARG A 231 0.42 13.40 -7.35
N TYR A 232 1.37 12.49 -7.53
CA TYR A 232 1.12 11.07 -7.58
C TYR A 232 1.16 10.48 -6.18
N GLU A 233 0.28 9.53 -5.90
CA GLU A 233 0.39 8.59 -4.79
C GLU A 233 0.56 7.17 -5.36
N HIS A 234 1.67 6.54 -5.00
CA HIS A 234 1.91 5.13 -5.29
C HIS A 234 1.72 4.30 -4.03
N THR A 235 0.86 3.30 -4.08
CA THR A 235 0.58 2.42 -2.93
C THR A 235 0.85 0.98 -3.33
N ALA A 236 1.89 0.37 -2.76
CA ALA A 236 2.25 -1.02 -3.00
C ALA A 236 1.90 -1.88 -1.79
N THR A 237 1.46 -3.11 -2.04
CA THR A 237 1.27 -4.12 -0.99
C THR A 237 2.05 -5.39 -1.29
N LEU A 238 2.50 -6.05 -0.21
CA LEU A 238 3.03 -7.41 -0.23
C LEU A 238 2.22 -8.26 0.75
N ALA A 239 1.58 -9.30 0.22
CA ALA A 239 0.80 -10.24 1.00
C ALA A 239 1.45 -11.63 1.05
N PHE A 240 1.53 -12.23 2.24
CA PHE A 240 1.90 -13.64 2.41
C PHE A 240 1.16 -14.23 3.59
N THR A 241 1.02 -15.56 3.64
CA THR A 241 0.34 -16.25 4.73
C THR A 241 1.29 -17.22 5.41
N LEU A 242 1.46 -17.09 6.72
CA LEU A 242 2.12 -18.13 7.52
C LEU A 242 1.11 -19.22 7.90
N PRO A 243 1.50 -20.50 7.90
CA PRO A 243 0.61 -21.58 8.30
C PRO A 243 0.25 -21.47 9.79
N HIS A 244 -0.98 -21.80 10.14
CA HIS A 244 -1.34 -22.03 11.55
C HIS A 244 -0.91 -23.43 11.99
N ALA A 245 -0.97 -23.69 13.30
CA ALA A 245 -0.79 -25.05 13.82
C ALA A 245 -1.84 -26.01 13.23
N PRO A 246 -1.53 -27.30 13.03
CA PRO A 246 -2.52 -28.27 12.57
C PRO A 246 -3.79 -28.22 13.43
N GLU A 247 -4.93 -28.40 12.78
CA GLU A 247 -6.21 -28.60 13.47
C GLU A 247 -6.22 -30.02 14.06
N GLU A 248 -6.60 -30.15 15.33
CA GLU A 248 -6.78 -31.43 16.04
C GLU A 248 -8.22 -31.95 15.92
#